data_AF-A0A842WPQ3-F1
#
_entry.id   AF-A0A842WPQ3-F1
#
_cell.length_a   1.000
_cell.length_b   1.000
_cell.length_c   1.000
_cell.angle_alpha   90.00
_cell.angle_beta   90.00
_cell.angle_gamma   90.00
#
_symmetry.space_group_name_H-M   'P 1'
#
loop_
_entity.id
_entity.type
_entity.pdbx_description
1 polymer ?
#
loop_
_entity_poly.entity_id
_entity_poly.type
_entity_poly.pdbx_seq_one_letter_code
_entity_poly.pdbx_strand_id
1 'polypeptide(L)'
;MRLFIDFIPVLVWGLLAAVLVIVMLFASWVLRPHVLQNSEKTSTYECGEEPIGPARISFPYNYLTYTILFLVVDVLGAFLWLLSSSSLRLTEFAVWQSIIFIAIFMFGIWYAIRRLPETFLSGKETVELYRKAKAESEASMQREVD
;
A
#
# COMPACT_ATOMS: atom_id res chain seq x y z
N MET A 1 -10.90 11.14 33.97
CA MET A 1 -10.62 12.44 33.32
C MET A 1 -9.14 12.73 33.07
N ARG A 2 -8.19 12.32 33.94
CA ARG A 2 -6.75 12.54 33.70
C ARG A 2 -6.20 11.93 32.40
N LEU A 3 -6.62 10.71 32.07
CA LEU A 3 -6.23 10.03 30.82
C LEU A 3 -6.42 10.92 29.57
N PHE A 4 -7.56 11.59 29.43
CA PHE A 4 -7.83 12.46 28.26
C PHE A 4 -6.94 13.68 28.21
N ILE A 5 -6.53 14.21 29.37
CA ILE A 5 -5.64 15.38 29.46
C ILE A 5 -4.22 14.99 29.01
N ASP A 6 -3.79 13.76 29.30
CA ASP A 6 -2.48 13.24 28.91
C ASP A 6 -2.36 13.03 27.38
N PHE A 7 -3.49 12.90 26.66
CA PHE A 7 -3.52 12.83 25.20
C PHE A 7 -3.60 14.20 24.51
N ILE A 8 -3.86 15.29 25.23
CA ILE A 8 -3.90 16.65 24.66
C ILE A 8 -2.60 16.98 23.89
N PRO A 9 -1.39 16.71 24.42
CA PRO A 9 -0.16 16.97 23.68
C PRO A 9 -0.10 16.24 22.33
N VAL A 10 -0.56 14.99 22.26
CA VAL A 10 -0.56 14.20 21.01
C VAL A 10 -1.47 14.85 19.97
N LEU A 11 -2.66 15.30 20.39
CA LEU A 11 -3.59 16.01 19.51
C LEU A 11 -3.04 17.36 19.06
N VAL A 12 -2.38 18.10 19.95
CA VAL A 12 -1.74 19.38 19.62
C VAL A 12 -0.62 19.16 18.60
N TRP A 13 0.25 18.17 18.78
CA TRP A 13 1.30 17.84 17.80
C TRP A 13 0.73 17.39 16.44
N GLY A 14 -0.30 16.54 16.45
CA GLY A 14 -0.98 16.11 15.23
C GLY A 14 -1.61 17.29 14.48
N LEU A 15 -2.26 18.20 15.20
CA LEU A 15 -2.84 19.41 14.63
C LEU A 15 -1.77 20.35 14.08
N LEU A 16 -0.68 20.58 14.82
CA LEU A 16 0.45 21.39 14.37
C LEU A 16 1.08 20.82 13.08
N ALA A 17 1.26 19.49 13.00
CA ALA A 17 1.76 18.83 11.81
C ALA A 17 0.82 19.03 10.60
N ALA A 18 -0.49 18.85 10.80
CA ALA A 18 -1.48 19.10 9.75
C ALA A 18 -1.50 20.56 9.29
N VAL A 19 -1.47 21.51 10.23
CA VAL A 19 -1.40 22.95 9.95
C VAL A 19 -0.14 23.28 9.17
N LEU A 20 1.01 22.71 9.54
CA LEU A 20 2.27 22.92 8.82
C LEU A 20 2.16 22.48 7.35
N VAL A 21 1.62 21.28 7.10
CA VAL A 21 1.41 20.78 5.73
C VAL A 21 0.48 21.71 4.95
N ILE A 22 -0.63 22.13 5.55
CA ILE A 22 -1.59 23.05 4.91
C ILE A 22 -0.93 24.39 4.59
N VAL A 23 -0.19 24.99 5.53
CA VAL A 23 0.50 26.27 5.34
C VAL A 23 1.57 26.14 4.25
N MET A 24 2.33 25.06 4.21
CA MET A 24 3.34 24.83 3.17
C MET A 24 2.71 24.66 1.79
N LEU A 25 1.63 23.88 1.68
CA LEU A 25 0.90 23.72 0.41
C LEU A 25 0.24 25.02 -0.03
N PHE A 26 -0.34 25.78 0.91
CA PHE A 26 -0.94 27.08 0.63
C PHE A 26 0.11 28.11 0.20
N ALA A 27 1.23 28.19 0.89
CA ALA A 27 2.35 29.05 0.51
C ALA A 27 2.89 28.67 -0.87
N SER A 28 3.04 27.37 -1.16
CA SER A 28 3.43 26.89 -2.50
C SER A 28 2.43 27.33 -3.56
N TRP A 29 1.13 27.21 -3.29
CA TRP A 29 0.08 27.64 -4.22
C TRP A 29 0.10 29.17 -4.46
N VAL A 30 0.28 29.98 -3.41
CA VAL A 30 0.37 31.45 -3.53
C VAL A 30 1.64 31.91 -4.24
N LEU A 31 2.78 31.29 -3.93
CA LEU A 31 4.09 31.67 -4.49
C LEU A 31 4.32 31.12 -5.91
N ARG A 32 3.58 30.10 -6.32
CA ARG A 32 3.74 29.48 -7.65
C ARG A 32 3.43 30.51 -8.75
N PRO A 33 4.26 30.59 -9.81
CA PRO A 33 3.90 31.36 -10.99
C PRO A 33 2.66 30.75 -11.65
N HIS A 34 1.60 31.55 -11.75
CA HIS A 34 0.36 31.18 -12.40
C HIS A 34 0.52 31.31 -13.93
N VAL A 35 1.28 30.39 -14.52
CA VAL A 35 1.41 30.28 -15.97
C VAL A 35 0.13 29.66 -16.53
N LEU A 36 -0.35 30.18 -17.68
CA LEU A 36 -1.44 29.57 -18.45
C LEU A 36 -1.23 28.05 -18.56
N GLN A 37 -2.22 27.30 -18.12
CA GLN A 37 -2.22 25.84 -18.23
C GLN A 37 -2.43 25.47 -19.69
N ASN A 38 -1.35 25.36 -20.45
CA ASN A 38 -1.38 24.82 -21.79
C ASN A 38 -1.79 23.34 -21.73
N SER A 39 -2.48 22.85 -22.77
CA SER A 39 -2.92 21.45 -22.89
C SER A 39 -1.79 20.45 -22.58
N GLU A 40 -0.58 20.72 -23.09
CA GLU A 40 0.64 19.94 -22.87
C GLU A 40 1.10 19.84 -21.40
N LYS A 41 0.76 20.82 -20.54
CA LYS A 41 1.15 20.81 -19.12
C LYS A 41 0.17 20.03 -18.26
N THR A 42 -1.04 19.80 -18.78
CA THR A 42 -2.13 19.11 -18.10
C THR A 42 -2.40 17.71 -18.66
N SER A 43 -1.74 17.35 -19.77
CA SER A 43 -1.78 16.00 -20.33
C SER A 43 -0.97 15.02 -19.47
N THR A 44 -1.35 13.74 -19.56
CA THR A 44 -0.61 12.65 -18.93
C THR A 44 0.79 12.56 -19.52
N TYR A 45 1.81 12.32 -18.68
CA TYR A 45 3.18 12.17 -19.13
C TYR A 45 3.37 10.84 -19.89
N GLU A 46 3.64 10.92 -21.19
CA GLU A 46 3.92 9.78 -22.09
C GLU A 46 5.20 10.02 -22.92
N CYS A 47 6.21 10.69 -22.35
CA CYS A 47 7.46 11.06 -23.05
C CYS A 47 7.27 11.90 -24.33
N GLY A 48 6.12 12.57 -24.49
CA GLY A 48 5.78 13.38 -25.66
C GLY A 48 4.87 12.69 -26.68
N GLU A 49 4.47 11.43 -26.43
CA GLU A 49 3.50 10.70 -27.24
C GLU A 49 2.06 10.93 -26.76
N GLU A 50 1.08 10.75 -27.63
CA GLU A 50 -0.33 10.77 -27.24
C GLU A 50 -0.69 9.49 -26.46
N PRO A 51 -1.45 9.59 -25.35
CA PRO A 51 -1.86 8.40 -24.60
C PRO A 51 -2.79 7.54 -25.44
N ILE A 52 -2.40 6.28 -25.66
CA ILE A 52 -3.15 5.33 -26.47
C ILE A 52 -3.92 4.37 -25.55
N GLY A 53 -5.24 4.30 -25.73
CA GLY A 53 -6.10 3.31 -25.09
C GLY A 53 -6.41 3.57 -23.60
N PRO A 54 -7.17 2.67 -22.97
CA PRO A 54 -7.57 2.81 -21.57
C PRO A 54 -6.41 2.46 -20.62
N ALA A 55 -6.10 3.35 -19.66
CA ALA A 55 -5.08 3.12 -18.63
C ALA A 55 -5.48 2.09 -17.54
N ARG A 56 -6.52 1.27 -17.78
CA ARG A 56 -7.04 0.31 -16.81
C ARG A 56 -6.43 -1.06 -17.07
N ILE A 57 -5.41 -1.40 -16.30
CA ILE A 57 -4.85 -2.75 -16.26
C ILE A 57 -5.44 -3.53 -15.08
N SER A 58 -5.71 -4.82 -15.29
CA SER A 58 -6.07 -5.73 -14.20
C SER A 58 -4.83 -5.99 -13.35
N PHE A 59 -4.79 -5.41 -12.15
CA PHE A 59 -3.70 -5.66 -11.21
C PHE A 59 -3.73 -7.13 -10.77
N PRO A 60 -2.56 -7.81 -10.73
CA PRO A 60 -2.49 -9.18 -10.28
C PRO A 60 -2.94 -9.32 -8.82
N TYR A 61 -3.60 -10.43 -8.49
CA TYR A 61 -4.11 -10.73 -7.14
C TYR A 61 -2.99 -10.87 -6.09
N ASN A 62 -1.73 -10.93 -6.52
CA ASN A 62 -0.58 -11.16 -5.64
C ASN A 62 -0.43 -10.05 -4.59
N TYR A 63 -0.76 -8.80 -4.94
CA TYR A 63 -0.76 -7.68 -3.97
C TYR A 63 -1.74 -7.89 -2.81
N LEU A 64 -2.86 -8.55 -3.07
CA LEU A 64 -3.81 -8.93 -2.02
C LEU A 64 -3.21 -9.97 -1.07
N THR A 65 -2.48 -10.96 -1.60
CA THR A 65 -1.79 -11.97 -0.78
C THR A 65 -0.78 -11.33 0.18
N TYR A 66 0.00 -10.36 -0.28
CA TYR A 66 0.92 -9.61 0.59
C TYR A 66 0.16 -8.79 1.65
N THR A 67 -0.96 -8.17 1.27
CA THR A 67 -1.79 -7.38 2.19
C THR A 67 -2.37 -8.24 3.31
N ILE A 68 -2.91 -9.42 2.97
CA ILE A 68 -3.44 -10.37 3.95
C ILE A 68 -2.31 -10.90 4.85
N LEU A 69 -1.15 -11.24 4.27
CA LEU A 69 0.00 -11.71 5.05
C LEU A 69 0.49 -10.63 6.02
N PHE A 70 0.58 -9.37 5.58
CA PHE A 70 0.93 -8.23 6.43
C PHE A 70 -0.07 -8.06 7.58
N LEU A 71 -1.38 -8.12 7.29
CA LEU A 71 -2.42 -8.02 8.31
C LEU A 71 -2.31 -9.12 9.38
N VAL A 72 -2.01 -10.36 8.97
CA VAL A 72 -1.82 -11.49 9.91
C VAL A 72 -0.62 -11.24 10.83
N VAL A 73 0.50 -10.77 10.27
CA VAL A 73 1.71 -10.45 11.07
C VAL A 73 1.49 -9.25 11.98
N ASP A 74 0.74 -8.24 11.53
CA ASP A 74 0.39 -7.05 12.32
C ASP A 74 -0.46 -7.42 13.55
N VAL A 75 -1.48 -8.25 13.37
CA VAL A 75 -2.29 -8.79 14.48
C VAL A 75 -1.43 -9.64 15.44
N LEU A 76 -0.50 -10.45 14.92
CA LEU A 76 0.45 -11.19 15.75
C LEU A 76 1.33 -10.24 16.57
N GLY A 77 1.82 -9.15 15.96
CA GLY A 77 2.59 -8.10 16.64
C GLY A 77 1.81 -7.45 17.78
N ALA A 78 0.54 -7.10 17.55
CA ALA A 78 -0.34 -6.57 18.59
C ALA A 78 -0.54 -7.56 19.75
N PHE A 79 -0.68 -8.86 19.44
CA PHE A 79 -0.79 -9.91 20.46
C PHE A 79 0.51 -10.05 21.28
N LEU A 80 1.67 -10.05 20.63
CA LEU A 80 2.97 -10.09 21.30
C LEU A 80 3.20 -8.85 22.18
N TRP A 81 2.81 -7.67 21.70
CA TRP A 81 2.85 -6.45 22.49
C TRP A 81 1.99 -6.57 23.75
N LEU A 82 0.77 -7.11 23.63
CA LEU A 82 -0.11 -7.31 24.78
C LEU A 82 0.50 -8.28 25.80
N LEU A 83 1.07 -9.41 25.35
CA LEU A 83 1.77 -10.35 26.22
C LEU A 83 2.95 -9.67 26.93
N SER A 84 3.76 -8.90 26.21
CA SER A 84 4.94 -8.23 26.78
C SER A 84 4.61 -7.08 27.72
N SER A 85 3.58 -6.30 27.42
CA SER A 85 3.17 -5.13 28.22
C SER A 85 2.28 -5.51 29.40
N SER A 86 1.68 -6.70 29.36
CA SER A 86 0.82 -7.15 30.45
C SER A 86 1.60 -7.37 31.74
N SER A 87 1.11 -6.79 32.84
CA SER A 87 1.50 -7.17 34.21
C SER A 87 0.82 -8.48 34.65
N LEU A 88 0.40 -9.31 33.68
CA LEU A 88 -0.27 -10.58 33.94
C LEU A 88 0.77 -11.53 34.54
N ARG A 89 0.48 -12.04 35.74
CA ARG A 89 1.18 -13.21 36.27
C ARG A 89 0.76 -14.42 35.44
N LEU A 90 1.47 -14.63 34.34
CA LEU A 90 1.25 -15.80 33.50
C LEU A 90 1.61 -17.05 34.30
N THR A 91 0.66 -17.96 34.44
CA THR A 91 0.94 -19.32 34.91
C THR A 91 1.88 -19.99 33.90
N GLU A 92 2.76 -20.89 34.35
CA GLU A 92 3.68 -21.63 33.49
C GLU A 92 2.97 -22.29 32.29
N PHE A 93 1.75 -22.79 32.51
CA PHE A 93 0.90 -23.34 31.46
C PHE A 93 0.53 -22.33 30.37
N ALA A 94 0.20 -21.09 30.74
CA ALA A 94 -0.15 -20.03 29.77
C ALA A 94 1.06 -19.61 28.93
N VAL A 95 2.26 -19.63 29.52
CA VAL A 95 3.51 -19.38 28.78
C VAL A 95 3.70 -20.45 27.70
N TRP A 96 3.56 -21.73 28.04
CA TRP A 96 3.67 -22.82 27.06
C TRP A 96 2.61 -22.73 25.94
N GLN A 97 1.36 -22.40 26.28
CA GLN A 97 0.32 -22.17 25.28
C GLN A 97 0.67 -21.02 24.34
N SER A 98 1.20 -19.91 24.86
CA SER A 98 1.62 -18.77 24.03
C SER A 98 2.77 -19.12 23.09
N ILE A 99 3.75 -19.92 23.54
CA ILE A 99 4.87 -20.39 22.71
C ILE A 99 4.36 -21.27 21.57
N ILE A 100 3.48 -22.23 21.86
CA ILE A 100 2.90 -23.11 20.84
C ILE A 100 2.07 -22.30 19.84
N PHE A 101 1.28 -21.34 20.31
CA PHE A 101 0.51 -20.45 19.45
C PHE A 101 1.41 -19.65 18.49
N ILE A 102 2.48 -19.04 19.00
CA ILE A 102 3.45 -18.31 18.18
C ILE A 102 4.11 -19.26 17.17
N ALA A 103 4.49 -20.48 17.58
CA ALA A 103 5.11 -21.45 16.69
C ALA A 103 4.19 -21.83 15.51
N ILE A 104 2.88 -22.00 15.76
CA ILE A 104 1.88 -22.26 14.71
C ILE A 104 1.80 -21.09 13.72
N PHE A 105 1.76 -19.85 14.23
CA PHE A 105 1.74 -18.66 13.37
C PHE A 105 3.03 -18.53 12.55
N MET A 106 4.18 -18.73 13.16
CA MET A 106 5.48 -18.69 12.47
C MET A 106 5.56 -19.75 11.37
N PHE A 107 5.05 -20.95 11.61
CA PHE A 107 4.98 -22.00 10.60
C PHE A 107 4.01 -21.62 9.46
N GLY A 108 2.84 -21.07 9.79
CA GLY A 108 1.88 -20.58 8.80
C GLY A 108 2.44 -19.46 7.91
N ILE A 109 3.13 -18.49 8.51
CA ILE A 109 3.82 -17.41 7.79
C ILE A 109 4.94 -17.99 6.92
N TRP A 110 5.76 -18.89 7.45
CA TRP A 110 6.82 -19.55 6.68
C TRP A 110 6.26 -20.30 5.47
N TYR A 111 5.18 -21.07 5.65
CA TYR A 111 4.49 -21.76 4.56
C TYR A 111 3.93 -20.78 3.53
N ALA A 112 3.24 -19.73 3.99
CA ALA A 112 2.68 -18.70 3.13
C ALA A 112 3.77 -18.02 2.30
N ILE A 113 4.92 -17.69 2.90
CA ILE A 113 6.06 -17.09 2.20
C ILE A 113 6.62 -18.05 1.14
N ARG A 114 6.78 -19.33 1.47
CA ARG A 114 7.22 -20.36 0.51
C ARG A 114 6.24 -20.59 -0.64
N ARG A 115 4.97 -20.25 -0.45
CA ARG A 115 3.89 -20.37 -1.45
C ARG A 115 3.54 -19.04 -2.12
N LEU A 116 4.18 -17.94 -1.75
CA LEU A 116 3.97 -16.67 -2.42
C LEU A 116 4.30 -16.85 -3.90
N PRO A 117 3.39 -16.43 -4.79
CA PRO A 117 3.66 -16.52 -6.21
C PRO A 117 4.85 -15.60 -6.54
N GLU A 118 5.94 -16.19 -7.05
CA GLU A 118 7.11 -15.51 -7.61
C GLU A 118 6.66 -14.68 -8.82
N THR A 119 6.03 -13.54 -8.58
CA THR A 119 5.29 -12.80 -9.61
C THR A 119 5.40 -11.31 -9.38
N PHE A 120 6.65 -10.85 -9.33
CA PHE A 120 7.01 -9.95 -10.42
C PHE A 120 6.86 -10.81 -11.66
N LEU A 121 5.89 -10.54 -12.53
CA LEU A 121 5.95 -11.08 -13.88
C LEU A 121 7.41 -10.98 -14.30
N SER A 122 8.08 -12.13 -14.51
CA SER A 122 9.47 -12.13 -14.97
C SER A 122 9.53 -11.10 -16.08
N GLY A 123 10.47 -10.16 -16.09
CA GLY A 123 10.39 -8.97 -16.97
C GLY A 123 10.01 -9.32 -18.43
N LYS A 124 10.30 -10.55 -18.85
CA LYS A 124 9.87 -11.17 -20.11
C LYS A 124 8.37 -11.44 -20.22
N GLU A 125 7.73 -12.06 -19.23
CA GLU A 125 6.28 -12.34 -19.20
C GLU A 125 5.44 -11.06 -19.08
N THR A 126 5.91 -10.06 -18.33
CA THR A 126 5.27 -8.73 -18.24
C THR A 126 5.22 -8.08 -19.61
N VAL A 127 6.33 -8.13 -20.33
CA VAL A 127 6.45 -7.60 -21.68
C VAL A 127 5.59 -8.38 -22.66
N GLU A 128 5.45 -9.70 -22.50
CA GLU A 128 4.59 -10.51 -23.37
C GLU A 128 3.09 -10.22 -23.15
N LEU A 129 2.64 -10.12 -21.89
CA LEU A 129 1.27 -9.73 -21.56
C LEU A 129 0.98 -8.29 -22.01
N TYR A 130 1.94 -7.37 -21.82
CA TYR A 130 1.82 -6.00 -22.32
C TYR A 130 1.70 -5.97 -23.85
N ARG A 131 2.53 -6.73 -24.58
CA ARG A 131 2.44 -6.82 -26.05
C ARG A 131 1.11 -7.39 -26.52
N LYS A 132 0.58 -8.41 -25.83
CA LYS A 132 -0.75 -8.97 -26.14
C LYS A 132 -1.86 -7.97 -25.89
N ALA A 133 -1.88 -7.32 -24.72
CA ALA A 133 -2.85 -6.28 -24.40
C ALA A 133 -2.76 -5.08 -25.35
N LYS A 134 -1.54 -4.68 -25.75
CA LYS A 134 -1.31 -3.62 -26.73
C LYS A 134 -1.85 -4.00 -28.11
N ALA A 135 -1.56 -5.21 -28.60
CA ALA A 135 -2.07 -5.69 -29.87
C ALA A 135 -3.60 -5.82 -29.88
N GLU A 136 -4.21 -6.24 -28.77
CA GLU A 136 -5.68 -6.26 -28.60
C GLU A 136 -6.27 -4.85 -28.61
N SER A 137 -5.62 -3.89 -27.94
CA SER A 137 -6.04 -2.48 -27.95
C SER A 137 -5.94 -1.88 -29.36
N GLU A 138 -4.83 -2.10 -30.07
CA GLU A 138 -4.64 -1.65 -31.47
C GLU A 138 -5.69 -2.27 -32.40
N ALA A 139 -5.97 -3.57 -32.28
CA ALA A 139 -6.99 -4.26 -33.06
C ALA A 139 -8.44 -3.85 -32.70
N SER A 140 -8.68 -3.33 -31.50
CA SER A 140 -9.97 -2.75 -31.10
C SER A 140 -10.14 -1.34 -31.67
N MET A 141 -9.08 -0.53 -31.69
CA MET A 141 -9.09 0.82 -32.26
C MET A 141 -9.30 0.76 -33.78
N GLN A 142 -8.65 -0.17 -34.48
CA GLN A 142 -8.83 -0.35 -35.92
C GLN A 142 -10.28 -0.71 -36.29
N ARG A 143 -10.98 -1.45 -35.41
CA ARG A 143 -12.40 -1.83 -35.59
C ARG A 143 -13.41 -0.71 -35.32
N GLU A 144 -13.02 0.34 -34.58
CA GLU A 144 -13.87 1.52 -34.38
C GLU A 144 -13.71 2.56 -35.51
N VAL A 145 -12.62 2.47 -36.28
CA VAL A 145 -12.30 3.39 -37.38
C VAL A 145 -12.86 2.92 -38.73
N ASP A 146 -13.11 1.61 -38.90
CA ASP A 146 -13.77 0.98 -40.06
C ASP A 146 -15.30 0.95 -39.93
#